data_AF-A0A5N6JD39-F1
#
_entry.id   AF-A0A5N6JD39-F1
#
_cell.length_a   1.000
_cell.length_b   1.000
_cell.length_c   1.000
_cell.angle_alpha   90.00
_cell.angle_beta   90.00
_cell.angle_gamma   90.00
#
_symmetry.space_group_name_H-M   'P 1'
#
loop_
_entity.id
_entity.type
_entity.pdbx_description
1 polymer ?
#
loop_
_entity_poly.entity_id
_entity_poly.type
_entity_poly.pdbx_seq_one_letter_code
_entity_poly.pdbx_strand_id
1 'polypeptide(L)'
;MKSIHGAAHFCGFITELPPLAMDYLHYLADTAFLKMVYGCEYVLRSCEILCMHYEDTKKYLRTVRDVAQLMSQIAIDATHAAKVYGDSILEKVDRIEQSLQEHSALCPQGLEPSTESHVQSNSSSSSTAQYDLMKAFTSNATSILPF
;
A
#
# COMPACT_ATOMS: atom_id res chain seq x y z
N MET A 1 -3.91 6.85 -4.15
CA MET A 1 -3.70 6.39 -2.75
C MET A 1 -4.82 5.52 -2.17
N LYS A 2 -6.10 5.63 -2.58
CA LYS A 2 -7.18 4.76 -2.02
C LYS A 2 -6.92 3.26 -2.21
N SER A 3 -6.29 2.87 -3.33
CA SER A 3 -6.00 1.45 -3.63
C SER A 3 -4.91 0.84 -2.74
N ILE A 4 -3.79 1.54 -2.48
CA ILE A 4 -2.77 1.05 -1.54
C ILE A 4 -3.33 0.94 -0.12
N HIS A 5 -4.17 1.88 0.29
CA HIS A 5 -4.81 1.85 1.60
C HIS A 5 -5.73 0.63 1.73
N GLY A 6 -6.51 0.31 0.68
CA GLY A 6 -7.32 -0.91 0.65
C GLY A 6 -6.49 -2.19 0.73
N ALA A 7 -5.38 -2.27 0.00
CA ALA A 7 -4.48 -3.42 0.05
C ALA A 7 -3.80 -3.57 1.42
N ALA A 8 -3.34 -2.47 2.02
CA ALA A 8 -2.77 -2.46 3.36
C ALA A 8 -3.82 -2.81 4.43
N HIS A 9 -5.06 -2.34 4.27
CA HIS A 9 -6.16 -2.71 5.16
C HIS A 9 -6.48 -4.21 5.06
N PHE A 10 -6.48 -4.78 3.86
CA PHE A 10 -6.60 -6.23 3.67
C PHE A 10 -5.46 -6.98 4.36
N CYS A 11 -4.22 -6.50 4.23
CA CYS A 11 -3.06 -7.08 4.91
C CYS A 11 -3.22 -7.02 6.43
N GLY A 12 -3.53 -5.83 6.98
CA GLY A 12 -3.72 -5.63 8.42
C GLY A 12 -4.86 -6.46 9.01
N PHE A 13 -5.96 -6.63 8.26
CA PHE A 13 -7.07 -7.48 8.69
C PHE A 13 -6.63 -8.92 8.99
N ILE A 14 -5.66 -9.47 8.24
CA ILE A 14 -5.16 -10.84 8.47
C ILE A 14 -4.46 -10.94 9.83
N THR A 15 -3.73 -9.89 10.23
CA THR A 15 -3.02 -9.84 11.53
C THR A 15 -3.93 -9.55 12.73
N GLU A 16 -5.16 -9.07 12.47
CA GLU A 16 -6.15 -8.73 13.49
C GLU A 16 -7.20 -9.84 13.70
N LEU A 17 -7.00 -11.01 13.07
CA LEU A 17 -7.92 -12.14 13.22
C LEU A 17 -7.97 -12.61 14.69
N PRO A 18 -9.17 -12.97 15.21
CA PRO A 18 -9.28 -13.57 16.54
C PRO A 18 -8.43 -14.83 16.67
N PRO A 19 -7.94 -15.20 17.88
CA PRO A 19 -7.08 -16.37 18.06
C PRO A 19 -7.62 -17.66 17.44
N LEU A 20 -8.94 -17.89 17.55
CA LEU A 20 -9.59 -19.03 16.93
C LEU A 20 -9.48 -19.02 15.39
N ALA A 21 -9.61 -17.85 14.76
CA ALA A 21 -9.45 -17.71 13.31
C ALA A 21 -7.99 -17.86 12.87
N MET A 22 -7.05 -17.45 13.73
CA MET A 22 -5.61 -17.62 13.50
C MET A 22 -5.20 -19.10 13.46
N ASP A 23 -5.77 -19.93 14.34
CA ASP A 23 -5.51 -21.37 14.32
C ASP A 23 -5.92 -22.01 12.99
N TYR A 24 -7.00 -21.55 12.36
CA TYR A 24 -7.43 -22.04 11.05
C TYR A 24 -6.46 -21.71 9.91
N LEU A 25 -5.58 -20.72 10.07
CA LEU A 25 -4.63 -20.33 9.02
C LEU A 25 -3.66 -21.46 8.65
N HIS A 26 -3.33 -22.34 9.60
CA HIS A 26 -2.48 -23.51 9.37
C HIS A 26 -3.07 -24.52 8.38
N TYR A 27 -4.39 -24.51 8.20
CA TYR A 27 -5.12 -25.46 7.37
C TYR A 27 -5.57 -24.87 6.02
N LEU A 28 -5.16 -23.63 5.74
CA LEU A 28 -5.48 -23.01 4.46
C LEU A 28 -4.74 -23.67 3.32
N ALA A 29 -5.39 -23.74 2.16
CA ALA A 29 -4.73 -24.16 0.93
C ALA A 29 -3.69 -23.13 0.48
N ASP A 30 -2.68 -23.56 -0.27
CA ASP A 30 -1.62 -22.69 -0.81
C ASP A 30 -2.13 -21.47 -1.57
N THR A 31 -3.30 -21.61 -2.23
CA THR A 31 -3.96 -20.52 -2.96
C THR A 31 -4.40 -19.37 -2.06
N ALA A 32 -4.65 -19.62 -0.77
CA ALA A 32 -4.95 -18.58 0.21
C ALA A 32 -3.70 -17.77 0.56
N PHE A 33 -2.56 -18.43 0.77
CA PHE A 33 -1.28 -17.74 0.99
C PHE A 33 -0.91 -16.89 -0.23
N LEU A 34 -1.16 -17.37 -1.44
CA LEU A 34 -0.96 -16.58 -2.66
C LEU A 34 -1.78 -15.28 -2.68
N LYS A 35 -3.00 -15.27 -2.12
CA LYS A 35 -3.79 -14.04 -1.98
C LYS A 35 -3.17 -13.05 -0.98
N MET A 36 -2.61 -13.57 0.11
CA MET A 36 -1.87 -12.74 1.07
C MET A 36 -0.64 -12.11 0.40
N VAL A 37 0.11 -12.90 -0.37
CA VAL A 37 1.25 -12.43 -1.17
C VAL A 37 0.81 -11.32 -2.13
N TYR A 38 -0.29 -11.52 -2.85
CA TYR A 38 -0.77 -10.51 -3.80
C TYR A 38 -1.06 -9.16 -3.13
N GLY A 39 -1.68 -9.18 -1.95
CA GLY A 39 -1.90 -7.97 -1.15
C GLY A 39 -0.58 -7.30 -0.76
N CYS A 40 0.37 -8.08 -0.26
CA CYS A 40 1.69 -7.59 0.15
C CYS A 40 2.48 -7.01 -1.03
N GLU A 41 2.58 -7.73 -2.15
CA GLU A 41 3.26 -7.27 -3.36
C GLU A 41 2.64 -5.97 -3.88
N TYR A 42 1.31 -5.86 -3.90
CA TYR A 42 0.65 -4.65 -4.34
C TYR A 42 1.08 -3.43 -3.50
N VAL A 43 1.15 -3.59 -2.17
CA VAL A 43 1.62 -2.55 -1.27
C VAL A 43 3.09 -2.22 -1.53
N LEU A 44 3.97 -3.22 -1.58
CA LEU A 44 5.40 -3.04 -1.81
C LEU A 44 5.69 -2.31 -3.13
N ARG A 45 5.07 -2.76 -4.21
CA ARG A 45 5.20 -2.11 -5.53
C ARG A 45 4.67 -0.69 -5.53
N SER A 46 3.59 -0.44 -4.80
CA SER A 46 3.06 0.91 -4.65
C SER A 46 4.02 1.82 -3.89
N CYS A 47 4.70 1.32 -2.85
CA CYS A 47 5.73 2.05 -2.12
C CYS A 47 6.93 2.40 -3.02
N GLU A 48 7.38 1.48 -3.88
CA GLU A 48 8.49 1.73 -4.81
C GLU A 48 8.14 2.74 -5.91
N ILE A 49 6.91 2.69 -6.45
CA ILE A 49 6.53 3.47 -7.65
C ILE A 49 6.03 4.87 -7.29
N LEU A 50 5.25 5.01 -6.22
CA LEU A 50 4.45 6.22 -5.99
C LEU A 50 5.18 7.32 -5.22
N CYS A 51 6.48 7.16 -4.90
CA CYS A 51 7.29 8.12 -4.16
C CYS A 51 6.52 8.78 -3.00
N MET A 52 5.93 7.94 -2.13
CA MET A 52 5.09 8.42 -1.03
C MET A 52 5.93 9.11 0.04
N HIS A 53 5.25 9.86 0.92
CA HIS A 53 5.89 10.40 2.10
C HIS A 53 6.57 9.28 2.92
N TYR A 54 7.74 9.58 3.47
CA TYR A 54 8.59 8.61 4.17
C TYR A 54 7.83 7.88 5.29
N GLU A 55 7.09 8.61 6.11
CA GLU A 55 6.32 8.05 7.22
C GLU A 55 5.15 7.16 6.76
N ASP A 56 4.47 7.53 5.67
CA ASP A 56 3.39 6.72 5.10
C ASP A 56 3.96 5.41 4.54
N THR A 57 5.09 5.49 3.84
CA THR A 57 5.81 4.33 3.32
C THR A 57 6.18 3.38 4.45
N LYS A 58 6.79 3.89 5.53
CA LYS A 58 7.12 3.09 6.72
C LYS A 58 5.90 2.39 7.34
N LYS A 59 4.77 3.09 7.43
CA LYS A 59 3.53 2.51 7.96
C LYS A 59 3.08 1.32 7.11
N TYR A 60 3.09 1.47 5.78
CA TYR A 60 2.71 0.38 4.88
C TYR A 60 3.69 -0.80 4.92
N LEU A 61 5.00 -0.52 4.95
CA LEU A 61 6.03 -1.56 5.07
C LEU A 61 5.92 -2.35 6.38
N ARG A 62 5.57 -1.69 7.49
CA ARG A 62 5.31 -2.36 8.77
C ARG A 62 4.15 -3.35 8.66
N THR A 63 3.01 -2.93 8.09
CA THR A 63 1.86 -3.82 7.91
C THR A 63 2.21 -5.04 7.06
N VAL A 64 2.99 -4.86 5.98
CA VAL A 64 3.44 -5.97 5.13
C VAL A 64 4.39 -6.90 5.90
N ARG A 65 5.30 -6.35 6.69
CA ARG A 65 6.21 -7.13 7.55
C ARG A 65 5.44 -7.98 8.55
N ASP A 66 4.44 -7.41 9.22
CA ASP A 66 3.65 -8.12 10.23
C ASP A 66 2.92 -9.34 9.60
N VAL A 67 2.35 -9.18 8.40
CA VAL A 67 1.75 -10.30 7.64
C VAL A 67 2.79 -11.34 7.25
N ALA A 68 3.95 -10.93 6.75
CA ALA A 68 4.99 -11.87 6.31
C ALA A 68 5.60 -12.67 7.48
N GLN A 69 5.74 -12.03 8.65
CA GLN A 69 6.12 -12.70 9.89
C GLN A 69 5.04 -13.68 10.34
N LEU A 70 3.77 -13.30 10.25
CA LEU A 70 2.66 -14.21 10.54
C LEU A 70 2.67 -15.42 9.61
N MET A 71 2.86 -15.23 8.30
CA MET A 71 2.97 -16.32 7.33
C MET A 71 4.10 -17.30 7.68
N SER A 72 5.20 -16.79 8.22
CA SER A 72 6.30 -17.63 8.72
C SER A 72 5.96 -18.38 10.01
N GLN A 73 5.15 -17.79 10.89
CA GLN A 73 4.73 -18.40 12.15
C GLN A 73 3.71 -19.53 11.97
N ILE A 74 2.79 -19.38 11.01
CA ILE A 74 1.75 -20.39 10.72
C ILE A 74 2.26 -21.52 9.82
N ALA A 75 3.51 -21.45 9.37
CA ALA A 75 4.07 -22.47 8.51
C ALA A 75 4.35 -23.76 9.28
N ILE A 76 3.94 -24.90 8.70
CA ILE A 76 4.11 -26.21 9.31
C ILE A 76 5.59 -26.63 9.32
N ASP A 77 6.32 -26.28 8.25
CA ASP A 77 7.74 -26.56 8.08
C ASP A 77 8.42 -25.49 7.20
N ALA A 78 9.73 -25.66 6.96
CA ALA A 78 10.55 -24.72 6.20
C ALA A 78 10.21 -24.67 4.69
N THR A 79 9.56 -25.69 4.15
CA THR A 79 9.16 -25.79 2.73
C THR A 79 7.72 -25.41 2.48
N HIS A 80 6.92 -25.25 3.54
CA HIS A 80 5.53 -24.83 3.47
C HIS A 80 5.41 -23.47 2.75
N ALA A 81 4.41 -23.35 1.87
CA ALA A 81 4.27 -22.20 0.99
C ALA A 81 4.23 -20.87 1.75
N ALA A 82 3.56 -20.83 2.91
CA ALA A 82 3.51 -19.63 3.75
C ALA A 82 4.91 -19.17 4.21
N LYS A 83 5.82 -20.09 4.54
CA LYS A 83 7.19 -19.75 4.95
C LYS A 83 7.97 -19.15 3.78
N VAL A 84 7.98 -19.87 2.64
CA VAL A 84 8.71 -19.46 1.44
C VAL A 84 8.25 -18.09 0.97
N TYR A 85 6.95 -17.86 0.94
CA TYR A 85 6.38 -16.57 0.56
C TYR A 85 6.64 -15.48 1.60
N GLY A 86 6.50 -15.79 2.89
CA GLY A 86 6.78 -14.84 3.98
C GLY A 86 8.22 -14.35 3.95
N ASP A 87 9.18 -15.25 3.82
CA ASP A 87 10.60 -14.90 3.73
C ASP A 87 10.90 -14.03 2.51
N SER A 88 10.35 -14.38 1.34
CA SER A 88 10.51 -13.59 0.13
C SER A 88 9.96 -12.16 0.27
N ILE A 89 8.84 -11.99 0.98
CA ILE A 89 8.27 -10.68 1.27
C ILE A 89 9.16 -9.90 2.24
N LEU A 90 9.67 -10.54 3.29
CA LEU A 90 10.56 -9.90 4.27
C LEU A 90 11.84 -9.36 3.61
N GLU A 91 12.47 -10.15 2.73
CA GLU A 91 13.63 -9.71 1.96
C GLU A 91 13.32 -8.46 1.10
N LYS A 92 12.11 -8.38 0.54
CA LYS A 92 11.69 -7.21 -0.23
C LYS A 92 11.43 -5.99 0.66
N VAL A 93 10.81 -6.18 1.82
CA VAL A 93 10.61 -5.09 2.79
C VAL A 93 11.96 -4.50 3.19
N ASP A 94 12.92 -5.35 3.57
CA ASP A 94 14.23 -4.90 4.04
C ASP A 94 14.99 -4.14 2.95
N ARG A 95 14.93 -4.61 1.71
CA ARG A 95 15.49 -3.88 0.55
C ARG A 95 14.86 -2.50 0.35
N ILE A 96 13.52 -2.39 0.45
CA ILE A 96 12.82 -1.12 0.25
C ILE A 96 13.13 -0.16 1.41
N GLU A 97 13.17 -0.65 2.65
CA GLU A 97 13.53 0.17 3.81
C GLU A 97 14.97 0.67 3.73
N GLN A 98 15.91 -0.18 3.30
CA GLN A 98 17.30 0.23 3.07
C GLN A 98 17.37 1.37 2.04
N SER A 99 16.72 1.20 0.88
CA SER A 99 16.65 2.24 -0.15
C SER A 99 16.04 3.54 0.38
N LEU A 100 14.96 3.44 1.16
CA LEU A 100 14.28 4.59 1.75
C LEU A 100 15.19 5.32 2.76
N GLN A 101 15.97 4.58 3.56
CA GLN A 101 16.94 5.13 4.50
C GLN A 101 18.05 5.89 3.77
N GLU A 102 18.60 5.31 2.69
CA GLU A 102 19.63 5.92 1.85
C GLU A 102 19.13 7.23 1.22
N HIS A 103 17.91 7.25 0.67
CA HIS A 103 17.29 8.45 0.12
C HIS A 103 17.01 9.53 1.16
N SER A 104 16.62 9.15 2.39
CA SER A 104 16.40 10.10 3.48
C SER A 104 17.69 10.73 4.01
N ALA A 105 18.80 9.99 4.02
CA ALA A 105 20.10 10.46 4.50
C ALA A 105 20.75 11.48 3.55
N LEU A 106 20.39 11.46 2.26
CA LEU A 106 20.89 12.38 1.24
C LEU A 106 20.18 13.75 1.25
N CYS A 107 19.05 13.88 1.94
CA CYS A 107 18.36 15.14 2.15
C CYS A 107 18.48 15.58 3.61
N PRO A 108 19.49 16.39 3.99
CA PRO A 108 19.47 17.02 5.31
C PRO A 108 18.24 17.92 5.40
N GLN A 109 17.29 17.58 6.27
CA GLN A 109 16.25 18.49 6.74
C GLN A 109 16.94 19.66 7.44
N GLY A 110 17.20 20.72 6.69
CA GLY A 110 17.96 21.86 7.15
C GLY A 110 17.68 23.09 6.29
N LEU A 111 16.40 23.47 6.19
CA LEU A 111 16.03 24.84 5.87
C LEU A 111 14.73 25.17 6.62
N GLU A 112 14.87 25.66 7.83
CA GLU A 112 13.84 26.42 8.54
C GLU A 112 13.61 27.75 7.78
N PRO A 113 12.37 28.11 7.41
CA PRO A 113 12.00 29.51 7.23
C PRO A 113 11.20 29.94 8.46
N SER A 114 11.86 30.71 9.32
CA SER A 114 11.25 31.44 10.40
C SER A 114 10.17 32.41 9.88
N THR A 115 8.97 32.27 10.45
CA THR A 115 8.06 33.32 10.90
C THR A 115 7.39 34.29 9.88
N GLU A 116 6.05 34.21 9.89
CA GLU A 116 5.04 35.28 9.71
C GLU A 116 4.85 35.98 8.35
N SER A 117 3.67 35.77 7.75
CA SER A 117 2.64 36.82 7.76
C SER A 117 1.26 36.28 7.39
N HIS A 118 0.34 36.46 8.34
CA HIS A 118 -1.10 36.33 8.22
C HIS A 118 -1.68 37.40 7.28
N VAL A 119 -2.39 37.01 6.21
CA VAL A 119 -3.43 37.84 5.59
C VAL A 119 -4.62 36.95 5.18
N GLN A 120 -5.70 37.18 5.91
CA GLN A 120 -7.07 36.71 5.68
C GLN A 120 -7.67 37.41 4.45
N SER A 121 -8.37 36.68 3.55
CA SER A 121 -9.45 37.23 2.71
C SER A 121 -10.27 36.14 1.99
N ASN A 122 -11.44 35.90 2.56
CA ASN A 122 -12.77 35.51 2.05
C ASN A 122 -13.01 35.04 0.60
N SER A 123 -13.73 33.91 0.53
CA SER A 123 -14.89 33.52 -0.33
C SER A 123 -15.12 34.18 -1.71
N SER A 124 -15.33 33.36 -2.75
CA SER A 124 -16.64 33.13 -3.41
C SER A 124 -16.51 32.30 -4.71
N SER A 125 -17.25 31.19 -4.78
CA SER A 125 -17.92 30.55 -5.94
C SER A 125 -17.26 30.48 -7.33
N SER A 126 -17.18 29.27 -7.90
CA SER A 126 -17.55 29.02 -9.30
C SER A 126 -17.84 27.52 -9.54
N SER A 127 -19.13 27.18 -9.56
CA SER A 127 -19.71 25.83 -9.70
C SER A 127 -19.86 25.37 -11.16
N THR A 128 -19.01 25.85 -12.06
CA THR A 128 -19.20 25.65 -13.52
C THR A 128 -18.23 24.63 -14.12
N ALA A 129 -17.12 24.29 -13.44
CA ALA A 129 -16.11 23.37 -13.99
C ALA A 129 -16.49 21.87 -13.89
N GLN A 130 -17.46 21.50 -13.04
CA GLN A 130 -17.84 20.09 -12.85
C GLN A 130 -18.76 19.53 -13.94
N TYR A 131 -19.47 20.39 -14.70
CA TYR A 131 -20.38 19.92 -15.75
C TYR A 131 -19.69 19.69 -17.10
N ASP A 132 -18.58 20.38 -17.39
CA ASP A 132 -17.86 20.22 -18.66
C ASP A 132 -17.01 18.93 -18.73
N LEU A 133 -16.48 18.46 -17.59
CA LEU A 133 -15.73 17.20 -17.57
C LEU A 133 -16.63 15.97 -17.76
N MET A 134 -17.90 16.03 -17.34
CA MET A 134 -18.82 14.89 -17.46
C MET A 134 -19.33 14.68 -18.90
N LYS A 135 -19.36 15.73 -19.74
CA LYS A 135 -19.67 15.60 -21.18
C LYS A 135 -18.50 15.04 -21.99
N ALA A 136 -17.25 15.28 -21.59
CA ALA A 136 -16.08 14.78 -22.30
C ALA A 136 -15.94 13.24 -22.19
N PHE A 137 -16.34 12.63 -21.07
CA PHE A 137 -16.29 11.18 -20.90
C PHE A 137 -17.47 10.42 -21.52
N THR A 138 -18.61 11.07 -21.73
CA THR A 138 -19.81 10.42 -22.29
C THR A 138 -19.93 10.53 -23.81
N SER A 139 -19.16 11.42 -24.45
CA SER A 139 -19.16 11.55 -25.92
C SER A 139 -18.25 10.55 -26.65
N ASN A 140 -17.45 9.74 -25.95
CA ASN A 140 -16.49 8.80 -26.57
C ASN A 140 -16.92 7.31 -26.46
N ALA A 141 -18.17 7.04 -26.10
CA ALA A 141 -18.72 5.68 -25.96
C ALA A 141 -19.79 5.34 -27.01
N THR A 142 -19.74 5.96 -28.19
CA THR A 142 -20.63 5.58 -29.30
C THR A 142 -19.87 5.64 -30.62
N SER A 143 -19.90 4.51 -31.36
CA SER A 143 -19.14 4.21 -32.58
C SER A 143 -17.73 3.70 -32.24
N ILE A 144 -17.42 2.40 -32.34
CA ILE A 144 -17.24 1.69 -33.61
C ILE A 144 -17.67 0.21 -33.47
N LEU A 145 -18.77 -0.17 -34.12
CA LEU A 145 -18.92 -1.38 -34.94
C LEU A 145 -19.40 -0.85 -36.30
N PRO A 146 -18.77 -1.22 -37.43
CA PRO A 146 -18.97 -2.53 -38.09
C PRO A 146 -17.63 -3.10 -38.63
N PHE A 147 -17.42 -4.37 -38.96
CA PHE A 147 -18.22 -5.44 -39.56
C PHE A 147 -17.87 -6.79 -38.91
#